data_AF-A0A8C0WQU7-F1
#
_entry.id   AF-A0A8C0WQU7-F1
#
_cell.length_a   1.000
_cell.length_b   1.000
_cell.length_c   1.000
_cell.angle_alpha   90.00
_cell.angle_beta   90.00
_cell.angle_gamma   90.00
#
_symmetry.space_group_name_H-M   'P 1'
#
loop_
_entity.id
_entity.type
_entity.pdbx_description
1 polymer ?
#
loop_
_entity_poly.entity_id
_entity_poly.type
_entity_poly.pdbx_seq_one_letter_code
_entity_poly.pdbx_strand_id
1 'polypeptide(L)'
;MKTILSNQTVDIPKNVDITLKGHTVIVKGPKGTLLRDFNHISVELSLLWKKKRSRGQRNRKELSIVHTICSHEQNMITGFCYKMRSVYSHFPINILLRRMGLLLKSRHFLSGKFIHRVHMRTGVACSVSQV
;
A
#
# COMPACT_ATOMS: atom_id res chain seq x y z
N MET A 1 -27.98 9.68 -9.78
CA MET A 1 -27.61 9.75 -11.21
C MET A 1 -26.76 8.55 -11.59
N LYS A 2 -27.10 7.85 -12.68
CA LYS A 2 -26.31 6.74 -13.23
C LYS A 2 -25.32 7.30 -14.26
N THR A 3 -24.06 6.93 -14.17
CA THR A 3 -23.02 7.44 -15.09
C THR A 3 -22.74 6.37 -16.15
N ILE A 4 -22.82 6.74 -17.43
CA ILE A 4 -22.75 5.79 -18.56
C ILE A 4 -21.31 5.31 -18.83
N LEU A 5 -20.32 6.15 -18.53
CA LEU A 5 -18.91 5.82 -18.68
C LEU A 5 -18.10 6.58 -17.65
N SER A 6 -17.25 5.87 -16.91
CA SER A 6 -16.26 6.45 -16.01
C SER A 6 -14.95 5.73 -16.25
N ASN A 7 -13.97 6.48 -16.73
CA ASN A 7 -12.62 5.99 -16.95
C ASN A 7 -11.69 6.78 -16.04
N GLN A 8 -10.78 6.06 -15.40
CA GLN A 8 -9.65 6.65 -14.69
C GLN A 8 -8.37 6.05 -15.26
N THR A 9 -7.34 6.89 -15.29
CA THR A 9 -6.02 6.53 -15.80
C THR A 9 -5.01 6.84 -14.71
N VAL A 10 -4.07 5.91 -14.50
CA VAL A 10 -2.94 6.08 -13.60
C VAL A 10 -1.70 6.24 -14.47
N ASP A 11 -0.95 7.31 -14.28
CA ASP A 11 0.30 7.54 -15.00
C ASP A 11 1.41 6.67 -14.43
N ILE A 12 2.14 6.00 -15.31
CA ILE A 12 3.22 5.08 -14.96
C ILE A 12 4.56 5.80 -15.15
N PRO A 13 5.39 5.97 -14.10
CA PRO A 13 6.71 6.57 -14.23
C PRO A 13 7.67 5.61 -14.96
N LYS A 14 8.66 6.17 -15.68
CA LYS A 14 9.61 5.40 -16.53
C LYS A 14 10.41 4.30 -15.81
N ASN A 15 10.52 4.36 -14.48
CA ASN A 15 11.32 3.44 -13.67
C ASN A 15 10.49 2.32 -13.00
N VAL A 16 9.26 2.11 -13.47
CA VAL A 16 8.33 1.13 -12.89
C VAL A 16 7.68 0.32 -14.01
N ASP A 17 7.84 -1.00 -13.94
CA ASP A 17 7.20 -1.94 -14.86
C ASP A 17 5.93 -2.48 -14.23
N ILE A 18 4.81 -2.38 -14.95
CA ILE A 18 3.52 -2.91 -14.51
C ILE A 18 3.09 -4.03 -15.45
N THR A 19 2.73 -5.17 -14.88
CA THR A 19 2.17 -6.30 -15.61
C THR A 19 0.80 -6.65 -15.03
N LEU A 20 -0.17 -6.85 -15.91
CA LEU A 20 -1.54 -7.21 -15.57
C LEU A 20 -1.80 -8.64 -16.03
N LYS A 21 -2.17 -9.53 -15.10
CA LYS A 21 -2.57 -10.91 -15.38
C LYS A 21 -4.01 -11.10 -14.90
N GLY A 22 -4.98 -10.94 -15.79
CA GLY A 22 -6.39 -10.93 -15.43
C GLY A 22 -6.70 -9.78 -14.46
N HIS A 23 -7.11 -10.12 -13.23
CA HIS A 23 -7.37 -9.15 -12.15
C HIS A 23 -6.22 -8.99 -11.17
N THR A 24 -5.04 -9.56 -11.46
CA THR A 24 -3.84 -9.43 -10.64
C THR A 24 -2.91 -8.37 -11.23
N VAL A 25 -2.60 -7.35 -10.42
CA VAL A 25 -1.65 -6.28 -10.77
C VAL A 25 -0.31 -6.59 -10.11
N ILE A 26 0.75 -6.63 -10.92
CA ILE A 26 2.12 -6.83 -10.47
C ILE A 26 2.92 -5.59 -10.86
N VAL A 27 3.45 -4.90 -9.86
CA VAL A 27 4.27 -3.69 -10.01
C VAL A 27 5.69 -4.02 -9.62
N LYS A 28 6.64 -3.84 -10.54
CA LYS A 28 8.08 -3.97 -10.31
C LYS A 28 8.71 -2.59 -10.34
N GLY A 29 9.39 -2.21 -9.28
CA GLY A 29 10.13 -0.95 -9.20
C GLY A 29 11.48 -1.13 -8.50
N PRO A 30 12.24 -0.05 -8.33
CA PRO A 30 13.57 -0.10 -7.72
C PRO A 30 13.55 -0.57 -6.26
N LYS A 31 12.43 -0.38 -5.57
CA LYS A 31 12.27 -0.75 -4.15
C LYS A 31 11.77 -2.17 -3.93
N GLY A 32 11.42 -2.90 -4.99
CA GLY A 32 10.91 -4.26 -4.91
C GLY A 32 9.73 -4.52 -5.85
N THR A 33 9.09 -5.67 -5.65
CA THR A 33 7.92 -6.12 -6.42
C THR A 33 6.70 -6.21 -5.51
N LEU A 34 5.59 -5.64 -5.93
CA LEU A 34 4.30 -5.73 -5.25
C LEU A 34 3.31 -6.49 -6.14
N LEU A 35 2.58 -7.41 -5.52
CA LEU A 35 1.51 -8.17 -6.16
C LEU A 35 0.20 -7.88 -5.41
N ARG A 36 -0.86 -7.60 -6.16
CA ARG A 36 -2.19 -7.41 -5.58
C ARG A 36 -3.31 -7.93 -6.47
N ASP A 37 -4.22 -8.68 -5.86
CA ASP A 37 -5.35 -9.32 -6.53
C ASP A 37 -6.65 -8.54 -6.32
N PHE A 38 -7.35 -8.25 -7.41
CA PHE A 38 -8.65 -7.56 -7.41
C PHE A 38 -9.80 -8.48 -7.86
N ASN A 39 -9.62 -9.80 -7.80
CA ASN A 39 -10.61 -10.78 -8.29
C ASN A 39 -11.96 -10.73 -7.56
N HIS A 40 -11.99 -10.17 -6.34
CA HIS A 40 -13.22 -9.97 -5.56
C HIS A 40 -14.11 -8.83 -6.10
N ILE A 41 -13.65 -8.11 -7.13
CA ILE A 41 -14.32 -6.95 -7.69
C ILE A 41 -14.57 -7.17 -9.19
N SER A 42 -15.82 -6.98 -9.62
CA SER A 42 -16.23 -7.03 -11.03
C SER A 42 -15.87 -5.74 -11.79
N VAL A 43 -14.57 -5.49 -11.98
CA VAL A 43 -14.06 -4.34 -12.77
C VAL A 43 -13.10 -4.83 -13.85
N GLU A 44 -13.32 -4.39 -15.09
CA GLU A 44 -12.40 -4.64 -16.20
C GLU A 44 -11.16 -3.74 -16.08
N LEU A 45 -10.00 -4.37 -15.87
CA LEU A 45 -8.70 -3.70 -15.88
C LEU A 45 -8.05 -3.90 -17.26
N SER A 46 -7.44 -2.84 -17.79
CA SER A 46 -6.72 -2.93 -19.06
C SER A 46 -5.48 -2.04 -19.04
N LEU A 47 -4.33 -2.62 -19.40
CA LEU A 47 -3.11 -1.86 -19.68
C LEU A 47 -3.26 -1.25 -21.06
N LEU A 48 -3.60 0.04 -21.09
CA LEU A 48 -3.93 0.75 -22.31
C LEU A 48 -2.81 1.69 -22.75
N TRP A 49 -2.15 1.35 -23.87
CA TRP A 49 -1.46 2.37 -24.68
C TRP A 49 -2.44 3.13 -25.61
N LYS A 50 -3.65 2.61 -25.86
CA LYS A 50 -4.70 3.27 -26.67
C LYS A 50 -6.11 2.92 -26.22
N LYS A 51 -6.78 3.87 -25.55
CA LYS A 51 -8.20 3.91 -25.11
C LYS A 51 -9.11 2.79 -25.65
N LYS A 52 -9.38 1.75 -24.83
CA LYS A 52 -10.63 0.98 -24.88
C LYS A 52 -11.54 1.52 -23.78
N ARG A 53 -12.71 2.01 -24.19
CA ARG A 53 -13.77 2.48 -23.30
C ARG A 53 -14.74 1.32 -23.09
N SER A 54 -14.77 0.72 -21.91
CA SER A 54 -15.82 -0.23 -21.55
C SER A 54 -17.07 0.55 -21.14
N ARG A 55 -18.08 0.50 -22.01
CA ARG A 55 -19.32 1.28 -21.91
C ARG A 55 -20.33 0.47 -21.10
N GLY A 56 -20.66 0.93 -19.90
CA GLY A 56 -21.64 0.30 -19.02
C GLY A 56 -22.16 1.31 -18.00
N GLN A 57 -23.48 1.38 -17.82
CA GLN A 57 -24.10 2.24 -16.81
C GLN A 57 -23.66 1.78 -15.42
N ARG A 58 -22.86 2.61 -14.75
CA ARG A 58 -22.37 2.34 -13.41
C ARG A 58 -23.16 3.09 -12.34
N ASN A 59 -23.45 2.39 -11.25
CA ASN A 59 -24.03 2.95 -10.04
C ASN A 59 -22.97 3.72 -9.23
N ARG A 60 -23.39 4.65 -8.35
CA ARG A 60 -22.47 5.46 -7.52
C ARG A 60 -21.47 4.61 -6.72
N LYS A 61 -21.89 3.43 -6.24
CA LYS A 61 -21.04 2.48 -5.51
C LYS A 61 -19.93 1.88 -6.39
N GLU A 62 -20.23 1.57 -7.64
CA GLU A 62 -19.25 1.05 -8.59
C GLU A 62 -18.22 2.12 -8.98
N LEU A 63 -18.64 3.39 -9.08
CA LEU A 63 -17.73 4.51 -9.31
C LEU A 63 -16.74 4.71 -8.17
N SER A 64 -17.16 4.56 -6.92
CA SER A 64 -16.26 4.65 -5.77
C SER A 64 -15.24 3.51 -5.75
N ILE A 65 -15.61 2.33 -6.24
CA ILE A 65 -14.68 1.19 -6.32
C ILE A 65 -13.58 1.46 -7.34
N VAL A 66 -13.91 2.03 -8.50
CA VAL A 66 -12.91 2.42 -9.53
C VAL A 66 -11.89 3.41 -8.94
N HIS A 67 -12.34 4.40 -8.17
CA HIS A 67 -11.44 5.33 -7.47
C HIS A 67 -10.51 4.63 -6.48
N THR A 68 -11.06 3.69 -5.70
CA THR A 68 -10.26 2.92 -4.74
C THR A 68 -9.17 2.12 -5.44
N ILE A 69 -9.50 1.47 -6.56
CA ILE A 69 -8.53 0.70 -7.34
C ILE A 69 -7.45 1.61 -7.92
N CYS A 70 -7.84 2.72 -8.55
CA CYS A 70 -6.91 3.73 -9.08
C CYS A 70 -5.93 4.23 -8.00
N SER A 71 -6.46 4.56 -6.82
CA SER A 71 -5.65 4.97 -5.67
C SER A 71 -4.72 3.84 -5.18
N HIS A 72 -5.20 2.60 -5.21
CA HIS A 72 -4.42 1.42 -4.81
C HIS A 72 -3.25 1.18 -5.78
N GLU A 73 -3.46 1.32 -7.08
CA GLU A 73 -2.42 1.21 -8.10
C GLU A 73 -1.38 2.33 -7.96
N GLN A 74 -1.82 3.57 -7.79
CA GLN A 74 -0.92 4.71 -7.56
C GLN A 74 -0.06 4.55 -6.30
N ASN A 75 -0.65 3.98 -5.24
CA ASN A 75 0.04 3.66 -4.00
C ASN A 75 1.09 2.55 -4.18
N MET A 76 0.80 1.55 -5.01
CA MET A 76 1.76 0.49 -5.35
C MET A 76 2.96 1.03 -6.14
N ILE A 77 2.75 2.02 -7.01
CA ILE A 77 3.81 2.66 -7.79
C ILE A 77 4.72 3.53 -6.91
N THR A 78 4.14 4.35 -6.03
CA THR A 78 4.90 5.34 -5.25
C THR A 78 5.70 4.71 -4.11
N GLY A 79 5.09 3.73 -3.43
CA GLY A 79 5.61 3.16 -2.18
C GLY A 79 5.57 4.15 -1.00
N PHE A 80 5.83 3.66 0.21
CA PHE A 80 5.72 4.47 1.44
C PHE A 80 6.91 4.31 2.37
N CYS A 81 7.22 5.38 3.10
CA CYS A 81 8.11 5.37 4.26
C CYS A 81 7.37 6.04 5.43
N TYR A 82 7.24 5.33 6.55
CA TYR A 82 6.62 5.87 7.75
C TYR A 82 7.68 6.23 8.77
N LYS A 83 7.74 7.50 9.17
CA LYS A 83 8.56 7.96 10.30
C LYS A 83 7.69 8.02 11.55
N MET A 84 8.01 7.18 12.54
CA MET A 84 7.31 7.14 13.82
C MET A 84 8.21 7.75 14.90
N ARG A 85 7.63 8.58 15.77
CA ARG A 85 8.32 9.16 16.93
C ARG A 85 7.71 8.61 18.21
N SER A 86 8.58 8.18 19.13
CA SER A 86 8.18 7.83 20.49
C SER A 86 8.29 9.07 21.36
N VAL A 87 7.25 9.34 22.15
CA VAL A 87 7.17 10.50 23.05
C VAL A 87 6.86 10.00 24.46
N TYR A 88 7.47 10.61 25.46
CA TYR A 88 7.28 10.28 26.87
C TYR A 88 7.34 11.56 27.74
N SER A 89 6.73 11.51 28.93
CA SER A 89 6.78 12.59 29.92
C SER A 89 7.61 12.21 31.15
N HIS A 90 7.33 11.04 31.74
CA HIS A 90 7.99 10.61 32.98
C HIS A 90 9.09 9.58 32.76
N PHE A 91 8.76 8.45 32.11
CA PHE A 91 9.71 7.36 31.89
C PHE A 91 9.96 7.17 30.38
N PRO A 92 11.23 7.07 29.95
CA PRO A 92 11.56 6.86 28.55
C PRO A 92 11.11 5.48 28.07
N ILE A 93 10.52 5.44 26.87
CA ILE A 93 10.08 4.20 26.22
C ILE A 93 11.26 3.61 25.45
N ASN A 94 11.62 2.38 25.78
CA ASN A 94 12.74 1.68 25.15
C ASN A 94 12.23 0.87 23.95
N ILE A 95 12.58 1.32 22.73
CA ILE A 95 12.27 0.62 21.48
C ILE A 95 13.51 -0.12 21.00
N LEU A 96 13.40 -1.45 20.89
CA LEU A 96 14.47 -2.32 20.43
C LEU A 96 14.04 -3.03 19.15
N LEU A 97 14.81 -2.85 18.08
CA LEU A 97 14.68 -3.63 16.86
C LEU A 97 15.53 -4.90 16.95
N ARG A 98 14.92 -6.04 16.61
CA ARG A 98 15.59 -7.35 16.54
C ARG A 98 15.33 -8.01 15.19
N ARG A 99 16.14 -9.02 14.86
CA ARG A 99 16.04 -9.79 13.61
C ARG A 99 16.09 -8.86 12.38
N MET A 100 17.07 -7.96 12.32
CA MET A 100 17.27 -7.01 11.22
C MET A 100 16.02 -6.18 10.89
N GLY A 101 15.31 -5.69 11.92
CA GLY A 101 14.15 -4.81 11.73
C GLY A 101 12.80 -5.51 11.56
N LEU A 102 12.75 -6.86 11.64
CA LEU A 102 11.50 -7.62 11.51
C LEU A 102 10.69 -7.76 12.81
N LEU A 103 11.34 -7.58 13.97
CA LEU A 103 10.69 -7.67 15.28
C LEU A 103 10.97 -6.41 16.09
N LEU A 104 9.92 -5.65 16.39
CA LEU A 104 9.99 -4.50 17.29
C LEU A 104 9.57 -4.93 18.70
N LYS A 105 10.39 -4.60 19.69
CA LYS A 105 10.07 -4.79 21.10
C LYS A 105 10.01 -3.42 21.78
N SER A 106 8.87 -3.10 22.40
CA SER A 106 8.71 -1.91 23.24
C SER A 106 8.71 -2.33 24.71
N ARG A 107 9.53 -1.66 25.52
CA ARG A 107 9.61 -1.83 26.98
C ARG A 107 9.30 -0.51 27.68
N HIS A 108 8.84 -0.61 28.92
CA HIS A 108 8.50 0.53 29.78
C HIS A 108 7.39 1.43 29.21
N PHE A 109 6.57 0.90 28.30
CA PHE A 109 5.37 1.58 27.84
C PHE A 109 4.40 1.74 29.03
N LEU A 110 3.98 2.97 29.32
CA LEU A 110 3.18 3.32 30.50
C LEU A 110 3.76 2.81 31.83
N SER A 111 5.09 2.77 31.94
CA SER A 111 5.79 2.23 33.13
C SER A 111 5.49 0.75 33.42
N GLY A 112 4.89 0.04 32.46
CA GLY A 112 4.59 -1.37 32.56
C GLY A 112 5.86 -2.23 32.47
N LYS A 113 5.87 -3.34 33.21
CA LYS A 113 6.90 -4.39 33.10
C LYS A 113 6.71 -5.29 31.87
N PHE A 114 5.54 -5.21 31.22
CA PHE A 114 5.20 -6.02 30.06
C PHE A 114 6.01 -5.62 28.82
N ILE A 115 6.44 -6.61 28.04
CA ILE A 115 7.19 -6.40 26.81
C ILE A 115 6.25 -6.56 25.62
N HIS A 116 5.90 -5.45 24.97
CA HIS A 116 5.10 -5.47 23.75
C HIS A 116 5.97 -5.90 22.57
N ARG A 117 5.51 -6.88 21.80
CA ARG A 117 6.21 -7.41 20.63
C ARG A 117 5.36 -7.21 19.39
N VAL A 118 5.93 -6.60 18.36
CA VAL A 118 5.27 -6.37 17.07
C VAL A 118 6.10 -7.01 15.97
N HIS A 119 5.49 -7.99 15.30
CA HIS A 119 6.08 -8.63 14.13
C HIS A 119 5.74 -7.83 12.88
N MET A 120 6.75 -7.48 12.08
CA MET A 120 6.54 -6.80 10.81
C MET A 120 5.96 -7.75 9.78
N ARG A 121 5.13 -7.21 8.89
CA ARG A 121 4.62 -7.96 7.73
C ARG A 121 5.74 -8.22 6.73
N THR A 122 5.57 -9.25 5.92
CA THR A 122 6.52 -9.63 4.87
C THR A 122 6.83 -8.44 3.95
N GLY A 123 8.11 -8.22 3.65
CA GLY A 123 8.57 -7.12 2.79
C GLY A 123 8.64 -5.75 3.48
N VAL A 124 8.31 -5.64 4.77
CA VAL A 124 8.43 -4.40 5.54
C VAL A 124 9.63 -4.49 6.47
N ALA A 125 10.58 -3.58 6.29
CA ALA A 125 11.73 -3.42 7.18
C ALA A 125 11.59 -2.15 8.02
N CYS A 126 11.95 -2.23 9.30
CA CYS A 126 12.07 -1.07 10.17
C CYS A 126 13.53 -0.82 10.51
N SER A 127 13.94 0.45 10.46
CA SER A 127 15.25 0.91 10.88
C SER A 127 15.11 1.96 11.97
N VAL A 128 16.13 2.08 12.83
CA VAL A 128 16.25 3.23 13.72
C VAL A 128 16.61 4.44 12.86
N SER A 129 15.92 5.56 13.05
CA SER A 129 16.30 6.81 12.40
C SER A 129 17.68 7.21 12.92
N GLN A 130 18.69 7.21 12.06
CA GLN A 130 19.91 7.96 12.32
C GLN A 130 19.54 9.44 12.19
N VAL A 131 19.77 10.19 13.26
CA VAL A 131 19.59 11.65 13.28
C VAL A 131 20.71 12.27 12.47
#